data_AF-A0A345UM92-F1
#
_entry.id   AF-A0A345UM92-F1
#
_cell.length_a   1.000
_cell.length_b   1.000
_cell.length_c   1.000
_cell.angle_alpha   90.00
_cell.angle_beta   90.00
_cell.angle_gamma   90.00
#
_symmetry.space_group_name_H-M   'P 1'
#
loop_
_entity.id
_entity.type
_entity.pdbx_description
1 polymer ?
#
loop_
_entity_poly.entity_id
_entity_poly.type
_entity_poly.pdbx_seq_one_letter_code
_entity_poly.pdbx_strand_id
1 'polypeptide(L)'
;MNVGSALRVVTIPLNREEIVDFLLPAPARKTGAKVAVLKQRPSTEAEQRWLTLLKDKPCLDSLLFRDNPHCNLRLTTTDRLIPVEHLTSDDTFLTRNLGGWAPVWFGVMAANWDTVKTDPMLRNARVLTEYGRVIRAVGAGHQLVAERMEQETGLKTVDELCKAVVRMLEWRAALHYERDLEDKLKIAKALYLEIRDGGPLTRPDGDMPQVPRMVLLDELLGQMARIEERRRIALFEDDTQANAQITAWQQQLKEETGLMLILKAEYIMGRGRCSAVMIAPELGCVVKQPGPEPLHEAHLAAFTHKGQPENHPRLIKDGALVTPAGRIGLILKEGLIERLNHLFQHNVGLCSLMGFITEPYVTGPTLQEYVLEQHDRLTPEVYEFIQLHQQVCEVMGVENGDWHAANFIVMPDKPNPFVPGIPMMIHIDWGAARALTAKELTKKETEARYNQVRNIAFSYQDAHLAKISERLHTDLADSPERRAKLRAQAEKMVNG
;
A
#
# COMPACT_ATOMS: atom_id res chain seq x y z
N MET A 1 -17.75 -9.62 -22.51
CA MET A 1 -18.96 -8.81 -22.28
C MET A 1 -18.70 -7.39 -22.74
N ASN A 2 -19.66 -6.75 -23.40
CA ASN A 2 -19.61 -5.32 -23.66
C ASN A 2 -19.70 -4.57 -22.32
N VAL A 3 -18.55 -4.20 -21.75
CA VAL A 3 -18.45 -3.12 -20.76
C VAL A 3 -18.69 -1.82 -21.53
N GLY A 4 -19.94 -1.63 -22.01
CA GLY A 4 -20.33 -0.49 -22.83
C GLY A 4 -20.41 0.82 -22.03
N SER A 5 -20.24 0.76 -20.70
CA SER A 5 -20.13 1.93 -19.85
C SER A 5 -18.68 2.36 -19.69
N ALA A 6 -18.39 3.61 -20.02
CA ALA A 6 -17.11 4.23 -19.76
C ALA A 6 -16.77 4.18 -18.26
N LEU A 7 -15.54 3.82 -17.92
CA LEU A 7 -15.01 3.91 -16.55
C LEU A 7 -15.07 5.36 -16.08
N ARG A 8 -15.49 5.57 -14.82
CA ARG A 8 -15.55 6.88 -14.19
C ARG A 8 -14.88 6.84 -12.83
N VAL A 9 -14.25 7.95 -12.45
CA VAL A 9 -13.83 8.18 -11.07
C VAL A 9 -15.06 8.63 -10.29
N VAL A 10 -15.36 7.93 -9.21
CA VAL A 10 -16.58 8.11 -8.43
C VAL A 10 -16.23 8.24 -6.96
N THR A 11 -16.94 9.13 -6.29
CA THR A 11 -16.93 9.29 -4.83
C THR A 11 -18.33 9.05 -4.29
N ILE A 12 -18.45 8.31 -3.19
CA ILE A 12 -19.73 7.99 -2.54
C ILE A 12 -19.60 8.33 -1.05
N PRO A 13 -20.29 9.36 -0.55
CA PRO A 13 -20.35 9.62 0.88
C PRO A 13 -21.09 8.48 1.57
N LEU A 14 -20.45 7.81 2.52
CA LEU A 14 -20.99 6.59 3.13
C LEU A 14 -21.85 6.86 4.37
N ASN A 15 -21.78 8.09 4.89
CA ASN A 15 -22.52 8.54 6.07
C ASN A 15 -23.97 8.95 5.78
N ARG A 16 -24.51 8.64 4.60
CA ARG A 16 -25.90 8.92 4.26
C ARG A 16 -26.77 7.85 4.89
N GLU A 17 -27.86 8.26 5.54
CA GLU A 17 -28.79 7.37 6.24
C GLU A 17 -29.21 6.19 5.38
N GLU A 18 -29.52 6.42 4.11
CA GLU A 18 -30.00 5.37 3.23
C GLU A 18 -28.89 4.45 2.70
N ILE A 19 -27.62 4.86 2.82
CA ILE A 19 -26.46 3.99 2.60
C ILE A 19 -26.20 3.16 3.84
N VAL A 20 -26.29 3.77 5.03
CA VAL A 20 -26.15 3.06 6.30
C VAL A 20 -27.21 1.97 6.41
N ASP A 21 -28.48 2.29 6.15
CA ASP A 21 -29.59 1.32 6.14
C ASP A 21 -29.42 0.22 5.09
N PHE A 22 -28.77 0.53 3.97
CA PHE A 22 -28.51 -0.43 2.90
C PHE A 22 -27.35 -1.40 3.25
N LEU A 23 -26.33 -0.90 3.96
CA LEU A 23 -25.13 -1.66 4.29
C LEU A 23 -25.18 -2.36 5.65
N LEU A 24 -26.02 -1.90 6.58
CA LEU A 24 -26.10 -2.41 7.95
C LEU A 24 -27.48 -3.00 8.28
N PRO A 25 -27.54 -4.23 8.85
CA PRO A 25 -26.41 -5.16 8.99
C PRO A 25 -25.97 -5.69 7.61
N ALA A 26 -24.70 -6.10 7.50
CA ALA A 26 -24.16 -6.62 6.24
C ALA A 26 -25.03 -7.78 5.72
N PRO A 27 -25.65 -7.67 4.53
CA PRO A 27 -26.62 -8.65 4.07
C PRO A 27 -25.92 -9.95 3.65
N ALA A 28 -26.42 -11.10 4.09
CA ALA A 28 -25.87 -12.41 3.75
C ALA A 28 -25.94 -12.71 2.24
N ARG A 29 -26.96 -12.20 1.55
CA ARG A 29 -27.09 -12.29 0.08
C ARG A 29 -26.63 -10.99 -0.57
N LYS A 30 -25.93 -11.10 -1.70
CA LYS A 30 -25.54 -9.94 -2.52
C LYS A 30 -26.78 -9.17 -2.98
N THR A 31 -26.75 -7.86 -2.81
CA THR A 31 -27.82 -6.93 -3.16
C THR A 31 -27.26 -5.70 -3.90
N GLY A 32 -28.15 -4.88 -4.47
CA GLY A 32 -27.76 -3.68 -5.19
C GLY A 32 -27.29 -3.93 -6.63
N ALA A 33 -26.75 -2.89 -7.24
CA ALA A 33 -26.36 -2.88 -8.64
C ALA A 33 -25.04 -3.62 -8.88
N LYS A 34 -24.94 -4.26 -10.05
CA LYS A 34 -23.67 -4.83 -10.53
C LYS A 34 -22.79 -3.71 -11.10
N VAL A 35 -21.56 -3.64 -10.62
CA VAL A 35 -20.57 -2.65 -11.03
C VAL A 35 -19.23 -3.33 -11.31
N ALA A 36 -18.43 -2.76 -12.19
CA ALA A 36 -17.03 -3.14 -12.37
C ALA A 36 -16.15 -2.13 -11.62
N VAL A 37 -15.24 -2.60 -10.77
CA VAL A 37 -14.27 -1.76 -10.04
C VAL A 37 -12.86 -2.27 -10.25
N LEU A 38 -11.87 -1.42 -10.00
CA LEU A 38 -10.47 -1.84 -9.95
C LEU A 38 -10.20 -2.63 -8.67
N LYS A 39 -9.46 -3.74 -8.80
CA LYS A 39 -8.96 -4.54 -7.68
C LYS A 39 -7.43 -4.53 -7.65
N GLN A 40 -6.86 -5.11 -6.60
CA GLN A 40 -5.41 -5.10 -6.37
C GLN A 40 -4.62 -5.89 -7.42
N ARG A 41 -5.21 -6.96 -7.98
CA ARG A 41 -4.51 -7.91 -8.88
C ARG A 41 -5.24 -8.10 -10.22
N PRO A 42 -4.50 -8.46 -11.29
CA PRO A 42 -5.09 -8.86 -12.57
C PRO A 42 -6.06 -10.06 -12.45
N SER A 43 -7.05 -10.11 -13.36
CA SER A 43 -8.04 -11.21 -13.44
C SER A 43 -7.40 -12.49 -13.88
N THR A 44 -7.98 -13.62 -13.49
CA THR A 44 -7.51 -14.93 -13.94
C THR A 44 -7.53 -14.99 -15.48
N GLU A 45 -8.55 -14.40 -16.13
CA GLU A 45 -8.63 -14.29 -17.58
C GLU A 45 -7.53 -13.37 -18.16
N ALA A 46 -7.22 -12.26 -17.48
CA ALA A 46 -6.15 -11.37 -17.87
C ALA A 46 -4.77 -12.02 -17.73
N GLU A 47 -4.54 -12.80 -16.67
CA GLU A 47 -3.30 -13.56 -16.48
C GLU A 47 -3.15 -14.67 -17.54
N GLN A 48 -4.23 -15.35 -17.89
CA GLN A 48 -4.17 -16.35 -18.96
C GLN A 48 -3.82 -15.71 -20.31
N ARG A 49 -4.40 -14.54 -20.61
CA ARG A 49 -4.03 -13.77 -21.81
C ARG A 49 -2.58 -13.30 -21.76
N TRP A 50 -2.10 -12.91 -20.59
CA TRP A 50 -0.72 -12.50 -20.38
C TRP A 50 0.25 -13.66 -20.67
N LEU A 51 -0.04 -14.85 -20.14
CA LEU A 51 0.73 -16.07 -20.41
C LEU A 51 0.83 -16.37 -21.91
N THR A 52 -0.29 -16.34 -22.63
CA THR A 52 -0.31 -16.54 -24.09
C THR A 52 0.54 -15.49 -24.80
N LEU A 53 0.38 -14.22 -24.43
CA LEU A 53 1.13 -13.12 -25.04
C LEU A 53 2.65 -13.23 -24.83
N LEU A 54 3.09 -13.63 -23.63
CA LEU A 54 4.51 -13.84 -23.32
C LEU A 54 5.13 -14.97 -24.14
N LYS A 55 4.37 -16.05 -24.41
CA LYS A 55 4.81 -17.17 -25.24
C LYS A 55 4.89 -16.80 -26.72
N ASP A 56 3.87 -16.11 -27.22
CA ASP A 56 3.74 -15.81 -28.65
C ASP A 56 4.66 -14.66 -29.09
N LYS A 57 4.90 -13.70 -28.20
CA LYS A 57 5.69 -12.49 -28.49
C LYS A 57 6.50 -12.04 -27.27
N PRO A 58 7.67 -12.63 -26.99
CA PRO A 58 8.50 -12.24 -25.85
C PRO A 58 9.11 -10.85 -26.07
N CYS A 59 8.49 -9.82 -25.50
CA CYS A 59 8.96 -8.43 -25.56
C CYS A 59 8.49 -7.62 -24.34
N LEU A 60 9.00 -6.39 -24.19
CA LEU A 60 8.63 -5.52 -23.08
C LEU A 60 7.13 -5.19 -23.06
N ASP A 61 6.49 -5.03 -24.22
CA ASP A 61 5.03 -4.83 -24.30
C ASP A 61 4.27 -6.00 -23.65
N SER A 62 4.75 -7.22 -23.89
CA SER A 62 4.14 -8.43 -23.37
C SER A 62 4.35 -8.56 -21.87
N LEU A 63 5.53 -8.18 -21.34
CA LEU A 63 5.75 -8.11 -19.89
C LEU A 63 4.87 -7.05 -19.22
N LEU A 64 4.74 -5.87 -19.84
CA LEU A 64 3.97 -4.75 -19.31
C LEU A 64 2.46 -4.87 -19.52
N PHE A 65 1.99 -5.88 -20.25
CA PHE A 65 0.57 -6.15 -20.41
C PHE A 65 -0.17 -6.30 -19.07
N ARG A 66 0.47 -6.91 -18.07
CA ARG A 66 -0.09 -7.06 -16.70
C ARG A 66 -0.41 -5.72 -16.04
N ASP A 67 0.34 -4.67 -16.42
CA ASP A 67 0.25 -3.33 -15.86
C ASP A 67 -0.86 -2.50 -16.51
N ASN A 68 -1.66 -3.09 -17.40
CA ASN A 68 -2.86 -2.45 -17.91
C ASN A 68 -3.95 -2.43 -16.82
N PRO A 69 -4.49 -1.27 -16.42
CA PRO A 69 -5.52 -1.21 -15.39
C PRO A 69 -6.80 -1.96 -15.75
N HIS A 70 -7.10 -2.14 -17.04
CA HIS A 70 -8.24 -2.96 -17.47
C HIS A 70 -8.11 -4.43 -17.06
N CYS A 71 -6.89 -4.94 -16.90
CA CYS A 71 -6.66 -6.30 -16.37
C CYS A 71 -7.11 -6.43 -14.91
N ASN A 72 -7.20 -5.32 -14.18
CA ASN A 72 -7.56 -5.27 -12.75
C ASN A 72 -9.07 -5.07 -12.51
N LEU A 73 -9.88 -4.94 -13.57
CA LEU A 73 -11.33 -4.77 -13.43
C LEU A 73 -12.00 -6.05 -12.94
N ARG A 74 -12.90 -5.94 -11.97
CA ARG A 74 -13.75 -7.03 -11.47
C ARG A 74 -15.18 -6.58 -11.30
N LEU A 75 -16.10 -7.47 -11.67
CA LEU A 75 -17.51 -7.32 -11.36
C LEU A 75 -17.76 -7.61 -9.88
N THR A 76 -18.52 -6.73 -9.24
CA THR A 76 -18.99 -6.86 -7.87
C THR A 76 -20.39 -6.23 -7.75
N THR A 77 -20.98 -6.33 -6.57
CA THR A 77 -22.20 -5.60 -6.19
C THR A 77 -21.87 -4.43 -5.27
N THR A 78 -22.75 -3.43 -5.23
CA THR A 78 -22.54 -2.17 -4.49
C THR A 78 -22.40 -2.41 -2.98
N ASP A 79 -23.11 -3.38 -2.42
CA ASP A 79 -23.01 -3.81 -1.02
C ASP A 79 -21.72 -4.56 -0.66
N ARG A 80 -20.84 -4.81 -1.64
CA ARG A 80 -19.52 -5.46 -1.47
C ARG A 80 -18.36 -4.52 -1.78
N LEU A 81 -18.61 -3.21 -1.85
CA LEU A 81 -17.57 -2.19 -2.08
C LEU A 81 -16.74 -1.84 -0.84
N ILE A 82 -17.27 -2.10 0.34
CA ILE A 82 -16.64 -1.84 1.64
C ILE A 82 -16.34 -3.19 2.29
N PRO A 83 -15.16 -3.43 2.88
CA PRO A 83 -14.91 -4.65 3.66
C PRO A 83 -15.89 -4.82 4.84
N VAL A 84 -16.46 -6.02 5.00
CA VAL A 84 -17.47 -6.33 6.04
C VAL A 84 -16.93 -6.15 7.44
N GLU A 85 -15.64 -6.39 7.66
CA GLU A 85 -14.99 -6.22 8.95
C GLU A 85 -15.09 -4.78 9.46
N HIS A 86 -15.10 -3.80 8.56
CA HIS A 86 -15.30 -2.41 8.94
C HIS A 86 -16.74 -2.14 9.39
N LEU A 87 -17.71 -2.84 8.82
CA LEU A 87 -19.12 -2.70 9.15
C LEU A 87 -19.49 -3.41 10.46
N THR A 88 -18.79 -4.50 10.81
CA THR A 88 -19.12 -5.33 11.97
C THR A 88 -18.30 -5.01 13.22
N SER A 89 -17.08 -4.47 13.07
CA SER A 89 -16.22 -4.14 14.22
C SER A 89 -16.53 -2.81 14.89
N ASP A 90 -17.21 -1.89 14.19
CA ASP A 90 -17.50 -0.54 14.66
C ASP A 90 -18.82 -0.07 14.02
N ASP A 91 -19.90 -0.03 14.81
CA ASP A 91 -21.24 0.40 14.37
C ASP A 91 -21.30 1.88 13.96
N THR A 92 -20.31 2.66 14.41
CA THR A 92 -20.13 4.05 13.99
C THR A 92 -19.23 4.20 12.77
N PHE A 93 -18.67 3.13 12.19
CA PHE A 93 -17.70 3.23 11.09
C PHE A 93 -18.20 4.10 9.92
N LEU A 94 -19.47 3.96 9.54
CA LEU A 94 -20.06 4.73 8.44
C LEU A 94 -20.47 6.15 8.84
N THR A 95 -20.47 6.51 10.11
CA THR A 95 -20.94 7.82 10.61
C THR A 95 -19.89 8.59 11.42
N ARG A 96 -18.77 7.96 11.77
CA ARG A 96 -17.72 8.51 12.62
C ARG A 96 -16.97 9.62 11.91
N ASN A 97 -16.83 10.74 12.63
CA ASN A 97 -15.98 11.85 12.24
C ASN A 97 -14.64 11.75 12.98
N LEU A 98 -13.54 11.51 12.26
CA LEU A 98 -12.20 11.39 12.82
C LEU A 98 -11.41 12.71 12.72
N GLY A 99 -11.97 13.81 13.21
CA GLY A 99 -11.30 15.12 13.16
C GLY A 99 -11.34 15.77 11.77
N GLY A 100 -12.51 15.77 11.14
CA GLY A 100 -12.77 16.29 9.79
C GLY A 100 -12.81 15.20 8.71
N TRP A 101 -12.40 13.97 9.04
CA TRP A 101 -12.45 12.84 8.13
C TRP A 101 -13.79 12.11 8.24
N ALA A 102 -14.65 12.25 7.24
CA ALA A 102 -15.88 11.48 7.08
C ALA A 102 -15.72 10.30 6.12
N PRO A 103 -16.48 9.22 6.31
CA PRO A 103 -16.33 8.04 5.49
C PRO A 103 -16.89 8.25 4.08
N VAL A 104 -16.04 8.05 3.08
CA VAL A 104 -16.32 8.26 1.66
C VAL A 104 -15.62 7.17 0.89
N TRP A 105 -16.34 6.37 0.12
CA TRP A 105 -15.72 5.45 -0.83
C TRP A 105 -15.26 6.23 -2.07
N PHE A 106 -14.01 6.04 -2.48
CA PHE A 106 -13.46 6.62 -3.70
C PHE A 106 -12.78 5.55 -4.56
N GLY A 107 -13.10 5.54 -5.85
CA GLY A 107 -12.48 4.58 -6.77
C GLY A 107 -12.91 4.76 -8.22
N VAL A 108 -12.37 3.89 -9.07
CA VAL A 108 -12.78 3.79 -10.48
C VAL A 108 -13.85 2.74 -10.63
N MET A 109 -14.95 3.11 -11.28
CA MET A 109 -16.13 2.27 -11.44
C MET A 109 -16.72 2.37 -12.86
N ALA A 110 -17.21 1.26 -13.39
CA ALA A 110 -18.18 1.22 -14.48
C ALA A 110 -19.49 0.60 -13.98
N ALA A 111 -20.59 1.30 -14.22
CA ALA A 111 -21.93 0.89 -13.80
C ALA A 111 -22.95 1.10 -14.94
N ASN A 112 -24.10 0.43 -14.87
CA ASN A 112 -25.24 0.79 -15.71
C ASN A 112 -25.91 2.04 -15.13
N TRP A 113 -25.82 3.17 -15.84
CA TRP A 113 -26.34 4.46 -15.37
C TRP A 113 -27.87 4.52 -15.24
N ASP A 114 -28.60 3.59 -15.87
CA ASP A 114 -30.03 3.45 -15.63
C ASP A 114 -30.32 2.92 -14.22
N THR A 115 -29.47 2.01 -13.71
CA THR A 115 -29.58 1.43 -12.36
C THR A 115 -29.10 2.36 -11.25
N VAL A 116 -28.33 3.40 -11.59
CA VAL A 116 -27.80 4.38 -10.61
C VAL A 116 -28.91 5.12 -9.88
N LYS A 117 -30.04 5.40 -10.55
CA LYS A 117 -31.14 6.15 -9.94
C LYS A 117 -31.90 5.35 -8.88
N THR A 118 -31.88 4.03 -8.98
CA THR A 118 -32.67 3.12 -8.13
C THR A 118 -31.83 2.43 -7.06
N ASP A 119 -30.50 2.40 -7.21
CA ASP A 119 -29.60 1.80 -6.23
C ASP A 119 -29.40 2.74 -5.01
N PRO A 120 -29.63 2.27 -3.76
CA PRO A 120 -29.53 3.10 -2.56
C PRO A 120 -28.16 3.78 -2.36
N MET A 121 -27.09 3.14 -2.82
CA MET A 121 -25.73 3.64 -2.71
C MET A 121 -25.34 4.50 -3.91
N LEU A 122 -25.53 4.02 -5.13
CA LEU A 122 -25.11 4.72 -6.34
C LEU A 122 -25.91 5.99 -6.61
N ARG A 123 -27.16 6.12 -6.14
CA ARG A 123 -27.92 7.37 -6.27
C ARG A 123 -27.25 8.56 -5.56
N ASN A 124 -26.40 8.27 -4.57
CA ASN A 124 -25.58 9.24 -3.83
C ASN A 124 -24.17 9.38 -4.41
N ALA A 125 -23.83 8.63 -5.46
CA ALA A 125 -22.53 8.68 -6.09
C ALA A 125 -22.34 9.97 -6.88
N ARG A 126 -21.19 10.63 -6.68
CA ARG A 126 -20.75 11.76 -7.49
C ARG A 126 -19.67 11.31 -8.45
N VAL A 127 -19.91 11.52 -9.74
CA VAL A 127 -18.89 11.39 -10.78
C VAL A 127 -17.98 12.61 -10.72
N LEU A 128 -16.67 12.39 -10.60
CA LEU A 128 -15.69 13.46 -10.58
C LEU A 128 -15.27 13.80 -12.02
N THR A 129 -16.01 14.70 -12.65
CA THR A 129 -15.83 15.07 -14.06
C THR A 129 -14.49 15.75 -14.36
N GLU A 130 -13.79 16.25 -13.34
CA GLU A 130 -12.43 16.80 -13.44
C GLU A 130 -11.39 15.76 -13.92
N TYR A 131 -11.62 14.47 -13.68
CA TYR A 131 -10.81 13.36 -14.20
C TYR A 131 -11.07 13.06 -15.69
N GLY A 132 -11.99 13.80 -16.32
CA GLY A 132 -12.38 13.64 -17.71
C GLY A 132 -13.33 12.47 -17.96
N ARG A 133 -13.72 12.29 -19.23
CA ARG A 133 -14.59 11.18 -19.68
C ARG A 133 -13.82 9.91 -19.99
N VAL A 134 -12.52 10.03 -20.25
CA VAL A 134 -11.60 8.93 -20.55
C VAL A 134 -10.50 8.98 -19.50
N ILE A 135 -10.49 8.01 -18.59
CA ILE A 135 -9.48 7.91 -17.56
C ILE A 135 -8.18 7.48 -18.23
N ARG A 136 -7.17 8.35 -18.20
CA ARG A 136 -5.81 8.01 -18.66
C ARG A 136 -5.18 7.02 -17.69
N ALA A 137 -4.33 6.14 -18.20
CA ALA A 137 -3.56 5.21 -17.39
C ALA A 137 -2.07 5.59 -17.43
N VAL A 138 -1.40 5.51 -16.29
CA VAL A 138 0.05 5.66 -16.18
C VAL A 138 0.61 4.37 -15.61
N GLY A 139 1.31 3.63 -16.47
CA GLY A 139 2.07 2.43 -16.12
C GLY A 139 3.57 2.67 -16.05
N ALA A 140 4.34 1.61 -15.84
CA ALA A 140 5.79 1.69 -15.95
C ALA A 140 6.22 1.99 -17.40
N GLY A 141 7.18 2.91 -17.57
CA GLY A 141 7.72 3.24 -18.89
C GLY A 141 8.68 2.16 -19.38
N HIS A 142 8.61 1.81 -20.68
CA HIS A 142 9.47 0.81 -21.30
C HIS A 142 10.96 1.03 -21.06
N GLN A 143 11.42 2.27 -21.23
CA GLN A 143 12.82 2.62 -21.05
C GLN A 143 13.28 2.36 -19.61
N LEU A 144 12.50 2.81 -18.62
CA LEU A 144 12.81 2.62 -17.20
C LEU A 144 12.93 1.13 -16.85
N VAL A 145 11.98 0.32 -17.34
CA VAL A 145 11.97 -1.12 -17.08
C VAL A 145 13.16 -1.80 -17.76
N ALA A 146 13.48 -1.42 -19.00
CA ALA A 146 14.63 -1.96 -19.72
C ALA A 146 15.96 -1.64 -19.01
N GLU A 147 16.13 -0.40 -18.56
CA GLU A 147 17.34 0.07 -17.87
C GLU A 147 17.57 -0.61 -16.51
N ARG A 148 16.48 -0.98 -15.82
CA ARG A 148 16.55 -1.58 -14.47
C ARG A 148 16.41 -3.09 -14.45
N MET A 149 16.01 -3.72 -15.55
CA MET A 149 15.70 -5.15 -15.62
C MET A 149 16.83 -6.02 -15.05
N GLU A 150 18.07 -5.80 -15.49
CA GLU A 150 19.22 -6.59 -15.03
C GLU A 150 19.50 -6.37 -13.54
N GLN A 151 19.41 -5.13 -13.05
CA GLN A 151 19.58 -4.80 -11.64
C GLN A 151 18.49 -5.43 -10.76
N GLU A 152 17.23 -5.42 -11.22
CA GLU A 152 16.08 -5.88 -10.43
C GLU A 152 15.89 -7.41 -10.48
N THR A 153 16.30 -8.06 -11.56
CA THR A 153 16.01 -9.48 -11.82
C THR A 153 17.24 -10.36 -11.96
N GLY A 154 18.41 -9.78 -12.22
CA GLY A 154 19.64 -10.51 -12.56
C GLY A 154 19.66 -11.12 -13.96
N LEU A 155 18.62 -10.91 -14.78
CA LEU A 155 18.53 -11.41 -16.15
C LEU A 155 18.94 -10.32 -17.15
N LYS A 156 19.64 -10.71 -18.21
CA LYS A 156 20.27 -9.78 -19.16
C LYS A 156 19.37 -9.42 -20.32
N THR A 157 18.39 -10.27 -20.63
CA THR A 157 17.52 -10.10 -21.78
C THR A 157 16.05 -10.16 -21.41
N VAL A 158 15.24 -9.46 -22.21
CA VAL A 158 13.79 -9.47 -22.09
C VAL A 158 13.21 -10.87 -22.34
N ASP A 159 13.84 -11.63 -23.26
CA ASP A 159 13.42 -13.01 -23.58
C ASP A 159 13.60 -13.95 -22.38
N GLU A 160 14.75 -13.88 -21.69
CA GLU A 160 14.98 -14.65 -20.46
C GLU A 160 13.92 -14.32 -19.39
N LEU A 161 13.60 -13.04 -19.21
CA LEU A 161 12.59 -12.64 -18.23
C LEU A 161 11.18 -13.11 -18.64
N CYS A 162 10.83 -13.05 -19.92
CA CYS A 162 9.57 -13.62 -20.41
C CYS A 162 9.50 -15.13 -20.13
N LYS A 163 10.56 -15.88 -20.43
CA LYS A 163 10.65 -17.32 -20.16
C LYS A 163 10.56 -17.62 -18.66
N ALA A 164 11.22 -16.86 -17.81
CA ALA A 164 11.12 -17.00 -16.36
C ALA A 164 9.68 -16.80 -15.84
N VAL A 165 8.98 -15.77 -16.33
CA VAL A 165 7.57 -15.52 -15.95
C VAL A 165 6.66 -16.63 -16.48
N VAL A 166 6.84 -17.06 -17.73
CA VAL A 166 6.10 -18.19 -18.33
C VAL A 166 6.29 -19.45 -17.48
N ARG A 167 7.52 -19.76 -17.10
CA ARG A 167 7.86 -20.90 -16.25
C ARG A 167 7.12 -20.88 -14.92
N MET A 168 7.10 -19.72 -14.24
CA MET A 168 6.36 -19.54 -12.99
C MET A 168 4.86 -19.80 -13.19
N LEU A 169 4.27 -19.22 -14.23
CA LEU A 169 2.84 -19.36 -14.51
C LEU A 169 2.45 -20.79 -14.90
N GLU A 170 3.31 -21.50 -15.64
CA GLU A 170 3.11 -22.91 -16.00
C GLU A 170 3.28 -23.84 -14.81
N TRP A 171 4.29 -23.61 -13.97
CA TRP A 171 4.46 -24.34 -12.72
C TRP A 171 3.24 -24.20 -11.82
N ARG A 172 2.70 -22.98 -11.70
CA ARG A 172 1.45 -22.71 -10.97
C ARG A 172 0.27 -23.46 -11.57
N ALA A 173 0.14 -23.45 -12.90
CA ALA A 173 -0.93 -24.16 -13.59
C ALA A 173 -0.84 -25.69 -13.42
N ALA A 174 0.38 -26.24 -13.35
CA ALA A 174 0.64 -27.66 -13.16
C ALA A 174 0.27 -28.14 -11.74
N LEU A 175 0.38 -27.27 -10.73
CA LEU A 175 -0.09 -27.53 -9.35
C LEU A 175 -1.62 -27.48 -9.18
N HIS A 176 -2.35 -27.67 -10.28
CA HIS A 176 -3.80 -27.53 -10.42
C HIS A 176 -4.26 -26.07 -10.38
N TYR A 177 -4.63 -25.58 -11.56
CA TYR A 177 -5.25 -24.29 -11.81
C TYR A 177 -6.36 -23.98 -10.80
N GLU A 178 -6.15 -23.01 -9.90
CA GLU A 178 -7.05 -22.35 -8.92
C GLU A 178 -8.55 -22.74 -8.92
N ARG A 179 -8.92 -24.02 -8.85
CA ARG A 179 -10.31 -24.48 -9.00
C ARG A 179 -11.03 -24.46 -7.67
N ASP A 180 -10.35 -24.86 -6.62
CA ASP A 180 -10.87 -24.84 -5.26
C ASP A 180 -9.95 -24.08 -4.30
N LEU A 181 -10.40 -23.96 -3.05
CA LEU A 181 -9.67 -23.28 -2.00
C LEU A 181 -8.37 -24.02 -1.64
N GLU A 182 -8.38 -25.35 -1.64
CA GLU A 182 -7.25 -26.17 -1.22
C GLU A 182 -6.05 -25.97 -2.14
N ASP A 183 -6.28 -25.90 -3.46
CA ASP A 183 -5.25 -25.61 -4.46
C ASP A 183 -4.58 -24.26 -4.21
N LYS A 184 -5.36 -23.20 -3.90
CA LYS A 184 -4.82 -21.86 -3.62
C LYS A 184 -3.90 -21.87 -2.40
N LEU A 185 -4.32 -22.54 -1.32
CA LEU A 185 -3.54 -22.67 -0.10
C LEU A 185 -2.24 -23.46 -0.34
N LYS A 186 -2.30 -24.53 -1.14
CA LYS A 186 -1.14 -25.33 -1.54
C LYS A 186 -0.14 -24.53 -2.38
N ILE A 187 -0.61 -23.79 -3.38
CA ILE A 187 0.23 -22.96 -4.25
C ILE A 187 0.98 -21.91 -3.42
N ALA A 188 0.30 -21.19 -2.52
CA ALA A 188 0.94 -20.19 -1.68
C ALA A 188 2.03 -20.80 -0.77
N LYS A 189 1.75 -21.96 -0.16
CA LYS A 189 2.74 -22.69 0.66
C LYS A 189 3.92 -23.18 -0.19
N ALA A 190 3.67 -23.72 -1.37
CA ALA A 190 4.71 -24.19 -2.29
C ALA A 190 5.61 -23.03 -2.76
N LEU A 191 5.04 -21.89 -3.15
CA LEU A 191 5.80 -20.68 -3.52
C LEU A 191 6.67 -20.19 -2.37
N TYR A 192 6.13 -20.16 -1.16
CA TYR A 192 6.90 -19.78 0.02
C TYR A 192 8.13 -20.68 0.23
N LEU A 193 7.95 -22.01 0.11
CA LEU A 193 9.04 -22.98 0.23
C LEU A 193 10.06 -22.85 -0.92
N GLU A 194 9.61 -22.63 -2.16
CA GLU A 194 10.49 -22.36 -3.30
C GLU A 194 11.39 -21.15 -3.03
N ILE A 195 10.86 -20.08 -2.43
CA ILE A 195 11.64 -18.87 -2.12
C ILE A 195 12.59 -19.11 -0.95
N ARG A 196 12.15 -19.85 0.09
CA ARG A 196 12.93 -20.09 1.31
C ARG A 196 14.06 -21.09 1.10
N ASP A 197 13.73 -22.27 0.58
CA ASP A 197 14.62 -23.43 0.54
C ASP A 197 15.24 -23.63 -0.85
N GLY A 198 14.73 -22.93 -1.86
CA GLY A 198 15.00 -23.21 -3.25
C GLY A 198 14.21 -24.41 -3.76
N GLY A 199 14.19 -24.58 -5.08
CA GLY A 199 13.46 -25.65 -5.73
C GLY A 199 13.58 -25.57 -7.24
N PRO A 200 12.69 -26.27 -7.98
CA PRO A 200 12.61 -26.18 -9.42
C PRO A 200 12.66 -24.75 -9.96
N LEU A 201 11.93 -23.80 -9.37
CA LEU A 201 11.86 -22.45 -9.93
C LEU A 201 13.13 -21.63 -9.71
N THR A 202 13.90 -21.91 -8.66
CA THR A 202 15.11 -21.13 -8.31
C THR A 202 16.37 -21.65 -8.98
N ARG A 203 16.26 -22.64 -9.86
CA ARG A 203 17.38 -23.21 -10.63
C ARG A 203 17.03 -23.22 -12.11
N PRO A 204 17.99 -23.00 -13.04
CA PRO A 204 17.74 -23.21 -14.46
C PRO A 204 17.29 -24.64 -14.78
N ASP A 205 16.50 -24.81 -15.84
CA ASP A 205 16.06 -26.12 -16.34
C ASP A 205 16.10 -26.14 -17.88
N GLY A 206 17.11 -26.81 -18.44
CA GLY A 206 17.41 -26.74 -19.86
C GLY A 206 17.62 -25.29 -20.33
N ASP A 207 16.84 -24.88 -21.33
CA ASP A 207 16.86 -23.52 -21.89
C ASP A 207 16.02 -22.51 -21.08
N MET A 208 15.35 -22.96 -20.01
CA MET A 208 14.54 -22.09 -19.17
C MET A 208 15.39 -21.50 -18.04
N PRO A 209 15.45 -20.16 -17.93
CA PRO A 209 16.21 -19.52 -16.85
C PRO A 209 15.55 -19.77 -15.49
N GLN A 210 16.33 -19.58 -14.43
CA GLN A 210 15.78 -19.48 -13.07
C GLN A 210 14.74 -18.35 -13.00
N VAL A 211 13.71 -18.51 -12.19
CA VAL A 211 12.74 -17.46 -11.91
C VAL A 211 13.35 -16.47 -10.92
N PRO A 212 13.47 -15.17 -11.27
CA PRO A 212 14.02 -14.17 -10.35
C PRO A 212 13.22 -14.09 -9.05
N ARG A 213 13.92 -13.88 -7.93
CA ARG A 213 13.30 -13.77 -6.61
C ARG A 213 12.18 -12.73 -6.57
N MET A 214 12.34 -11.60 -7.26
CA MET A 214 11.31 -10.56 -7.35
C MET A 214 10.01 -11.03 -8.03
N VAL A 215 10.12 -11.91 -9.02
CA VAL A 215 8.95 -12.50 -9.70
C VAL A 215 8.24 -13.48 -8.76
N LEU A 216 9.01 -14.30 -8.02
CA LEU A 216 8.45 -15.23 -7.03
C LEU A 216 7.75 -14.48 -5.88
N LEU A 217 8.33 -13.38 -5.40
CA LEU A 217 7.71 -12.53 -4.38
C LEU A 217 6.42 -11.88 -4.86
N ASP A 218 6.37 -11.35 -6.09
CA ASP A 218 5.12 -10.81 -6.65
C ASP A 218 4.04 -11.88 -6.75
N GLU A 219 4.40 -13.09 -7.17
CA GLU A 219 3.43 -14.19 -7.26
C GLU A 219 2.94 -14.62 -5.87
N LEU A 220 3.84 -14.79 -4.89
CA LEU A 220 3.45 -15.10 -3.52
C LEU A 220 2.53 -14.02 -2.94
N LEU A 221 2.88 -12.74 -3.11
CA LEU A 221 2.03 -11.61 -2.73
C LEU A 221 0.66 -11.67 -3.41
N GLY A 222 0.63 -11.98 -4.71
CA GLY A 222 -0.59 -12.13 -5.49
C GLY A 222 -1.48 -13.27 -5.00
N GLN A 223 -0.91 -14.42 -4.69
CA GLN A 223 -1.64 -15.58 -4.16
C GLN A 223 -2.18 -15.30 -2.75
N MET A 224 -1.37 -14.70 -1.88
CA MET A 224 -1.82 -14.27 -0.56
C MET A 224 -2.99 -13.28 -0.68
N ALA A 225 -2.91 -12.30 -1.59
CA ALA A 225 -3.99 -11.34 -1.82
C ALA A 225 -5.30 -12.00 -2.27
N ARG A 226 -5.22 -12.99 -3.18
CA ARG A 226 -6.41 -13.77 -3.62
C ARG A 226 -7.03 -14.58 -2.49
N ILE A 227 -6.22 -15.16 -1.61
CA ILE A 227 -6.69 -15.92 -0.45
C ILE A 227 -7.42 -15.00 0.52
N GLU A 228 -6.84 -13.83 0.83
CA GLU A 228 -7.47 -12.83 1.70
C GLU A 228 -8.75 -12.24 1.08
N GLU A 229 -8.77 -11.92 -0.21
CA GLU A 229 -9.99 -11.52 -0.91
C GLU A 229 -11.07 -12.60 -0.84
N ARG A 230 -10.69 -13.89 -0.99
CA ARG A 230 -11.63 -15.01 -0.86
C ARG A 230 -12.18 -15.13 0.57
N ARG A 231 -11.36 -14.90 1.60
CA ARG A 231 -11.80 -14.87 3.00
C ARG A 231 -12.85 -13.77 3.23
N ARG A 232 -12.57 -12.54 2.76
CA ARG A 232 -13.50 -11.41 2.86
C ARG A 232 -14.82 -11.69 2.14
N ILE A 233 -14.77 -12.30 0.95
CA ILE A 233 -15.97 -12.72 0.21
C ILE A 233 -16.75 -13.79 0.99
N ALA A 234 -16.07 -14.81 1.52
CA ALA A 234 -16.72 -15.86 2.31
C ALA A 234 -17.44 -15.29 3.54
N LEU A 235 -16.79 -14.37 4.26
CA LEU A 235 -17.39 -13.66 5.38
C LEU A 235 -18.63 -12.85 4.96
N PHE A 236 -18.58 -12.21 3.79
CA PHE A 236 -19.72 -11.50 3.21
C PHE A 236 -20.88 -12.38 2.76
N GLU A 237 -20.59 -13.61 2.34
CA GLU A 237 -21.57 -14.58 1.83
C GLU A 237 -22.08 -15.52 2.94
N ASP A 238 -21.68 -15.29 4.20
CA ASP A 238 -21.95 -16.16 5.35
C ASP A 238 -21.46 -17.61 5.13
N ASP A 239 -20.43 -17.78 4.30
CA ASP A 239 -19.71 -19.05 4.11
C ASP A 239 -18.74 -19.26 5.27
N THR A 240 -19.32 -19.62 6.41
CA THR A 240 -18.60 -19.82 7.68
C THR A 240 -17.51 -20.89 7.57
N GLN A 241 -17.73 -21.92 6.75
CA GLN A 241 -16.76 -22.99 6.54
C GLN A 241 -15.51 -22.46 5.80
N ALA A 242 -15.68 -21.80 4.66
CA ALA A 242 -14.54 -21.27 3.91
C ALA A 242 -13.81 -20.18 4.70
N ASN A 243 -14.53 -19.29 5.39
CA ASN A 243 -13.92 -18.26 6.24
C ASN A 243 -13.09 -18.89 7.38
N ALA A 244 -13.63 -19.89 8.08
CA ALA A 244 -12.93 -20.58 9.16
C ALA A 244 -11.70 -21.33 8.65
N GLN A 245 -11.81 -22.03 7.51
CA GLN A 245 -10.69 -22.75 6.90
C GLN A 245 -9.54 -21.82 6.51
N ILE A 246 -9.84 -20.68 5.85
CA ILE A 246 -8.82 -19.71 5.46
C ILE A 246 -8.18 -19.06 6.69
N THR A 247 -8.99 -18.67 7.68
CA THR A 247 -8.50 -18.05 8.92
C THR A 247 -7.57 -19.00 9.67
N ALA A 248 -7.95 -20.27 9.83
CA ALA A 248 -7.12 -21.29 10.46
C ALA A 248 -5.80 -21.49 9.70
N TRP A 249 -5.84 -21.55 8.37
CA TRP A 249 -4.64 -21.67 7.55
C TRP A 249 -3.72 -20.45 7.66
N GLN A 250 -4.27 -19.22 7.62
CA GLN A 250 -3.49 -18.00 7.79
C GLN A 250 -2.83 -17.92 9.16
N GLN A 251 -3.55 -18.33 10.22
CA GLN A 251 -3.02 -18.40 11.58
C GLN A 251 -1.89 -19.43 11.68
N GLN A 252 -2.12 -20.65 11.18
CA GLN A 252 -1.09 -21.70 11.15
C GLN A 252 0.14 -21.25 10.37
N LEU A 253 -0.03 -20.65 9.19
CA LEU A 253 1.08 -20.17 8.38
C LEU A 253 1.87 -19.07 9.09
N LYS A 254 1.18 -18.13 9.75
CA LYS A 254 1.80 -17.10 10.57
C LYS A 254 2.58 -17.68 11.75
N GLU A 255 2.06 -18.70 12.42
CA GLU A 255 2.75 -19.40 13.52
C GLU A 255 3.97 -20.18 13.03
N GLU A 256 3.86 -20.88 11.90
CA GLU A 256 4.94 -21.70 11.33
C GLU A 256 6.08 -20.87 10.73
N THR A 257 5.77 -19.69 10.18
CA THR A 257 6.71 -18.96 9.29
C THR A 257 6.79 -17.46 9.54
N GLY A 258 5.90 -16.90 10.36
CA GLY A 258 5.71 -15.46 10.46
C GLY A 258 5.07 -14.80 9.22
N LEU A 259 4.81 -15.54 8.13
CA LEU A 259 4.25 -14.99 6.91
C LEU A 259 2.82 -14.49 7.14
N MET A 260 2.59 -13.21 6.82
CA MET A 260 1.27 -12.61 6.88
C MET A 260 1.06 -11.58 5.78
N LEU A 261 -0.22 -11.35 5.46
CA LEU A 261 -0.64 -10.33 4.50
C LEU A 261 -1.54 -9.30 5.20
N ILE A 262 -1.30 -8.03 4.89
CA ILE A 262 -2.18 -6.92 5.20
C ILE A 262 -2.68 -6.34 3.88
N LEU A 263 -3.99 -6.40 3.64
CA LEU A 263 -4.64 -5.63 2.58
C LEU A 263 -5.21 -4.34 3.19
N LYS A 264 -4.58 -3.21 2.88
CA LYS A 264 -5.12 -1.88 3.21
C LYS A 264 -6.30 -1.60 2.27
N ALA A 265 -7.45 -1.24 2.85
CA ALA A 265 -8.71 -1.09 2.14
C ALA A 265 -8.74 0.11 1.17
N GLU A 266 -9.77 0.17 0.35
CA GLU A 266 -10.13 1.33 -0.47
C GLU A 266 -10.16 2.62 0.38
N TYR A 267 -9.95 3.77 -0.26
CA TYR A 267 -10.03 5.08 0.40
C TYR A 267 -11.44 5.27 0.93
N ILE A 268 -11.68 4.88 2.19
CA ILE A 268 -12.95 4.96 2.89
C ILE A 268 -12.93 6.08 3.93
N MET A 269 -11.77 6.49 4.47
CA MET A 269 -11.67 7.53 5.51
C MET A 269 -10.42 8.40 5.37
N GLY A 270 -9.94 8.70 4.15
CA GLY A 270 -8.67 9.45 4.04
C GLY A 270 -7.40 8.65 4.13
N ARG A 271 -7.51 7.43 4.67
CA ARG A 271 -6.39 6.62 5.14
C ARG A 271 -6.14 5.39 4.27
N GLY A 272 -6.98 5.13 3.26
CA GLY A 272 -6.93 3.91 2.46
C GLY A 272 -6.29 4.13 1.10
N ARG A 273 -5.15 3.51 0.85
CA ARG A 273 -4.73 3.12 -0.50
C ARG A 273 -5.00 1.63 -0.59
N CYS A 274 -5.69 1.18 -1.65
CA CYS A 274 -5.75 -0.25 -1.96
C CYS A 274 -4.29 -0.71 -2.09
N SER A 275 -3.74 -1.42 -1.11
CA SER A 275 -2.34 -1.79 -1.12
C SER A 275 -2.15 -3.08 -0.35
N ALA A 276 -1.22 -3.91 -0.83
CA ALA A 276 -0.89 -5.19 -0.25
C ALA A 276 0.48 -5.10 0.41
N VAL A 277 0.56 -5.50 1.68
CA VAL A 277 1.80 -5.60 2.44
C VAL A 277 1.96 -7.03 2.90
N MET A 278 2.96 -7.73 2.36
CA MET A 278 3.35 -9.06 2.81
C MET A 278 4.55 -8.93 3.74
N ILE A 279 4.44 -9.45 4.95
CA ILE A 279 5.52 -9.51 5.93
C ILE A 279 5.97 -10.97 5.97
N ALA A 280 7.25 -11.23 5.67
CA ALA A 280 7.82 -12.57 5.59
C ALA A 280 9.16 -12.63 6.35
N PRO A 281 9.12 -12.78 7.69
CA PRO A 281 10.32 -12.73 8.55
C PRO A 281 11.39 -13.74 8.16
N GLU A 282 10.99 -15.00 7.96
CA GLU A 282 11.87 -16.10 7.55
C GLU A 282 12.42 -15.96 6.11
N LEU A 283 11.76 -15.16 5.27
CA LEU A 283 12.31 -14.76 3.96
C LEU A 283 13.20 -13.50 4.05
N GLY A 284 13.31 -12.91 5.24
CA GLY A 284 14.07 -11.70 5.52
C GLY A 284 13.51 -10.44 4.86
N CYS A 285 12.22 -10.39 4.51
CA CYS A 285 11.67 -9.24 3.78
C CYS A 285 10.22 -8.86 4.10
N VAL A 286 9.92 -7.58 3.85
CA VAL A 286 8.58 -7.02 3.71
C VAL A 286 8.40 -6.59 2.25
N VAL A 287 7.26 -6.95 1.64
CA VAL A 287 6.92 -6.58 0.26
C VAL A 287 5.67 -5.71 0.27
N LYS A 288 5.77 -4.50 -0.28
CA LYS A 288 4.68 -3.53 -0.33
C LYS A 288 4.31 -3.21 -1.78
N GLN A 289 3.09 -3.52 -2.19
CA GLN A 289 2.56 -3.20 -3.50
C GLN A 289 1.44 -2.16 -3.37
N PRO A 290 1.61 -0.93 -3.88
CA PRO A 290 0.48 -0.03 -4.06
C PRO A 290 -0.50 -0.65 -5.06
N GLY A 291 -1.79 -0.43 -4.87
CA GLY A 291 -2.83 -0.81 -5.81
C GLY A 291 -3.10 0.27 -6.85
N PRO A 292 -3.85 -0.06 -7.91
CA PRO A 292 -4.19 0.91 -8.94
C PRO A 292 -5.16 1.97 -8.42
N GLU A 293 -4.79 3.25 -8.53
CA GLU A 293 -5.60 4.37 -8.04
C GLU A 293 -5.41 5.65 -8.88
N PRO A 294 -6.44 6.51 -9.00
CA PRO A 294 -6.28 7.83 -9.59
C PRO A 294 -5.31 8.69 -8.77
N LEU A 295 -4.50 9.54 -9.43
CA LEU A 295 -3.69 10.54 -8.74
C LEU A 295 -4.58 11.57 -8.04
N HIS A 296 -4.54 11.57 -6.72
CA HIS A 296 -5.32 12.45 -5.89
C HIS A 296 -4.60 12.76 -4.57
N GLU A 297 -5.05 13.82 -3.93
CA GLU A 297 -4.75 14.25 -2.58
C GLU A 297 -6.04 14.26 -1.79
N ALA A 298 -5.96 14.11 -0.47
CA ALA A 298 -7.10 14.32 0.40
C ALA A 298 -7.32 15.83 0.60
N HIS A 299 -8.53 16.33 0.32
CA HIS A 299 -8.93 17.66 0.78
C HIS A 299 -9.93 17.54 1.93
N LEU A 300 -9.52 18.04 3.10
CA LEU A 300 -10.35 18.10 4.30
C LEU A 300 -11.30 19.30 4.23
N ALA A 301 -12.60 19.02 4.35
CA ALA A 301 -13.68 19.95 4.63
C ALA A 301 -13.79 21.20 3.71
N ALA A 302 -14.47 21.03 2.58
CA ALA A 302 -15.14 22.13 1.85
C ALA A 302 -16.65 21.91 1.66
N PHE A 303 -17.14 20.69 1.87
CA PHE A 303 -18.54 20.30 1.64
C PHE A 303 -19.14 19.74 2.92
N THR A 304 -20.42 20.03 3.18
CA THR A 304 -21.14 19.48 4.32
C THR A 304 -22.46 18.83 3.91
N HIS A 305 -22.80 17.71 4.53
CA HIS A 305 -24.12 17.11 4.47
C HIS A 305 -24.78 17.13 5.85
N LYS A 306 -25.95 17.78 5.96
CA LYS A 306 -26.65 17.97 7.26
C LYS A 306 -25.70 18.51 8.36
N GLY A 307 -24.72 19.35 7.99
CA GLY A 307 -23.72 19.91 8.92
C GLY A 307 -22.49 19.03 9.21
N GLN A 308 -22.38 17.83 8.64
CA GLN A 308 -21.19 16.97 8.77
C GLN A 308 -20.20 17.22 7.63
N PRO A 309 -18.88 17.34 7.89
CA PRO A 309 -17.86 17.46 6.83
C PRO A 309 -17.89 16.27 5.86
N GLU A 310 -17.55 16.50 4.59
CA GLU A 310 -17.32 15.45 3.60
C GLU A 310 -15.90 15.53 3.05
N ASN A 311 -15.21 14.39 3.07
CA ASN A 311 -13.92 14.26 2.42
C ASN A 311 -14.10 14.27 0.91
N HIS A 312 -13.27 15.03 0.20
CA HIS A 312 -13.23 14.95 -1.24
C HIS A 312 -11.80 14.72 -1.73
N PRO A 313 -11.59 13.76 -2.64
CA PRO A 313 -10.31 13.60 -3.31
C PRO A 313 -10.13 14.80 -4.24
N ARG A 314 -8.99 15.48 -4.11
CA ARG A 314 -8.56 16.57 -4.99
C ARG A 314 -7.63 15.99 -6.03
N LEU A 315 -7.94 16.16 -7.30
CA LEU A 315 -7.07 15.75 -8.39
C LEU A 315 -5.66 16.36 -8.28
N ILE A 316 -4.64 15.55 -8.51
CA ILE A 316 -3.26 16.01 -8.71
C ILE A 316 -2.81 15.63 -10.12
N LYS A 317 -1.96 16.47 -10.72
CA LYS A 317 -1.44 16.30 -12.08
C LYS A 317 -2.60 16.27 -13.09
N ASP A 318 -2.80 15.17 -13.81
CA ASP A 318 -3.87 14.99 -14.79
C ASP A 318 -4.95 14.00 -14.34
N GLY A 319 -4.90 13.55 -13.07
CA GLY A 319 -5.83 12.56 -12.53
C GLY A 319 -5.68 11.18 -13.16
N ALA A 320 -4.55 10.87 -13.79
CA ALA A 320 -4.35 9.56 -14.37
C ALA A 320 -4.52 8.44 -13.32
N LEU A 321 -5.10 7.34 -13.75
CA LEU A 321 -5.09 6.07 -13.03
C LEU A 321 -3.69 5.49 -13.07
N VAL A 322 -3.02 5.50 -11.93
CA VAL A 322 -1.65 5.00 -11.79
C VAL A 322 -1.72 3.56 -11.34
N THR A 323 -1.05 2.69 -12.08
CA THR A 323 -0.94 1.27 -11.75
C THR A 323 0.16 1.06 -10.70
N PRO A 324 0.29 -0.15 -10.12
CA PRO A 324 1.38 -0.42 -9.19
C PRO A 324 2.76 -0.10 -9.80
N ALA A 325 3.01 -0.53 -11.04
CA ALA A 325 4.28 -0.29 -11.72
C ALA A 325 4.46 1.18 -12.10
N GLY A 326 3.39 1.86 -12.52
CA GLY A 326 3.41 3.31 -12.73
C GLY A 326 3.75 4.08 -11.45
N ARG A 327 3.25 3.65 -10.29
CA ARG A 327 3.55 4.27 -8.99
C ARG A 327 5.02 4.12 -8.63
N ILE A 328 5.59 2.92 -8.82
CA ILE A 328 7.04 2.72 -8.65
C ILE A 328 7.83 3.55 -9.65
N GLY A 329 7.37 3.66 -10.90
CA GLY A 329 8.00 4.52 -11.91
C GLY A 329 8.06 5.99 -11.51
N LEU A 330 7.00 6.51 -10.86
CA LEU A 330 6.98 7.87 -10.31
C LEU A 330 7.98 8.01 -9.15
N ILE A 331 8.01 7.05 -8.22
CA ILE A 331 8.96 7.03 -7.09
C ILE A 331 10.41 7.05 -7.60
N LEU A 332 10.71 6.20 -8.59
CA LEU A 332 12.04 6.12 -9.19
C LEU A 332 12.44 7.41 -9.90
N LYS A 333 11.49 8.04 -10.61
CA LYS A 333 11.73 9.33 -11.26
C LYS A 333 12.04 10.44 -10.26
N GLU A 334 11.45 10.40 -9.07
CA GLU A 334 11.74 11.34 -7.99
C GLU A 334 13.11 11.07 -7.36
N GLY A 335 13.55 9.81 -7.30
CA GLY A 335 14.87 9.41 -6.79
C GLY A 335 15.07 9.66 -5.29
N LEU A 336 13.99 9.96 -4.56
CA LEU A 336 14.03 10.37 -3.16
C LEU A 336 14.12 9.18 -2.21
N ILE A 337 13.29 8.15 -2.45
CA ILE A 337 13.18 6.99 -1.56
C ILE A 337 14.50 6.21 -1.50
N GLU A 338 15.17 5.99 -2.64
CA GLU A 338 16.49 5.31 -2.65
C GLU A 338 17.53 6.12 -1.86
N ARG A 339 17.53 7.45 -1.97
CA ARG A 339 18.46 8.32 -1.23
C ARG A 339 18.18 8.33 0.28
N LEU A 340 16.92 8.46 0.70
CA LEU A 340 16.53 8.41 2.12
C LEU A 340 16.94 7.08 2.75
N ASN A 341 16.67 5.99 2.05
CA ASN A 341 17.01 4.65 2.50
C ASN A 341 18.53 4.45 2.62
N HIS A 342 19.32 4.96 1.66
CA HIS A 342 20.77 4.97 1.77
C HIS A 342 21.25 5.76 3.01
N LEU A 343 20.72 6.96 3.24
CA LEU A 343 21.09 7.81 4.39
C LEU A 343 20.79 7.15 5.73
N PHE A 344 19.65 6.46 5.84
CA PHE A 344 19.24 5.74 7.05
C PHE A 344 19.67 4.27 7.08
N GLN A 345 20.59 3.87 6.19
CA GLN A 345 21.17 2.52 6.13
C GLN A 345 20.13 1.39 6.01
N HIS A 346 19.01 1.66 5.35
CA HIS A 346 17.94 0.70 5.13
C HIS A 346 17.93 0.31 3.64
N ASN A 347 18.23 -0.95 3.32
CA ASN A 347 18.42 -1.38 1.93
C ASN A 347 17.08 -1.72 1.24
N VAL A 348 16.39 -0.72 0.72
CA VAL A 348 15.10 -0.92 0.03
C VAL A 348 15.29 -1.15 -1.46
N GLY A 349 14.70 -2.23 -1.96
CA GLY A 349 14.59 -2.54 -3.38
C GLY A 349 13.28 -2.03 -3.97
N LEU A 350 13.35 -1.52 -5.20
CA LEU A 350 12.18 -1.10 -5.99
C LEU A 350 12.14 -1.96 -7.25
N CYS A 351 11.01 -2.63 -7.49
CA CYS A 351 10.80 -3.39 -8.72
C CYS A 351 9.86 -2.63 -9.67
N SER A 352 10.45 -2.00 -10.69
CA SER A 352 9.75 -1.20 -11.68
C SER A 352 8.78 -2.02 -12.54
N LEU A 353 9.12 -3.26 -12.87
CA LEU A 353 8.25 -4.14 -13.67
C LEU A 353 7.06 -4.67 -12.85
N MET A 354 7.33 -5.13 -11.62
CA MET A 354 6.31 -5.78 -10.81
C MET A 354 5.47 -4.79 -10.00
N GLY A 355 5.97 -3.56 -9.83
CA GLY A 355 5.26 -2.47 -9.18
C GLY A 355 5.19 -2.62 -7.67
N PHE A 356 6.27 -3.09 -7.03
CA PHE A 356 6.34 -3.21 -5.58
C PHE A 356 7.67 -2.71 -5.01
N ILE A 357 7.68 -2.53 -3.70
CA ILE A 357 8.84 -2.22 -2.87
C ILE A 357 9.19 -3.46 -2.04
N THR A 358 10.47 -3.80 -1.93
CA THR A 358 10.98 -4.80 -0.99
C THR A 358 11.86 -4.14 0.03
N GLU A 359 11.58 -4.38 1.30
CA GLU A 359 12.34 -3.87 2.43
C GLU A 359 12.89 -5.06 3.23
N PRO A 360 14.08 -4.96 3.83
CA PRO A 360 14.57 -5.96 4.77
C PRO A 360 13.61 -6.07 5.95
N TYR A 361 13.28 -7.29 6.35
CA TYR A 361 12.56 -7.49 7.60
C TYR A 361 13.48 -7.13 8.78
N VAL A 362 13.03 -6.23 9.64
CA VAL A 362 13.76 -5.81 10.84
C VAL A 362 13.05 -6.37 12.07
N THR A 363 13.75 -7.19 12.83
CA THR A 363 13.24 -7.72 14.11
C THR A 363 13.45 -6.69 15.22
N GLY A 364 12.39 -6.39 15.95
CA GLY A 364 12.41 -5.53 17.13
C GLY A 364 11.02 -4.99 17.47
N PRO A 365 10.81 -4.46 18.68
CA PRO A 365 9.59 -3.73 18.99
C PRO A 365 9.54 -2.45 18.15
N THR A 366 8.33 -2.05 17.78
CA THR A 366 8.12 -0.68 17.31
C THR A 366 8.49 0.32 18.41
N LEU A 367 8.79 1.58 18.06
CA LEU A 367 9.00 2.63 19.06
C LEU A 367 7.79 2.75 19.99
N GLN A 368 6.58 2.56 19.46
CA GLN A 368 5.36 2.52 20.27
C GLN A 368 5.41 1.44 21.34
N GLU A 369 5.64 0.18 20.96
CA GLU A 369 5.72 -0.94 21.90
C GLU A 369 6.87 -0.76 22.90
N TYR A 370 8.03 -0.29 22.43
CA TYR A 370 9.22 -0.09 23.23
C TYR A 370 9.02 0.91 24.37
N VAL A 371 8.33 2.03 24.11
CA VAL A 371 8.06 3.04 25.16
C VAL A 371 6.82 2.71 25.98
N LEU A 372 5.85 1.96 25.46
CA LEU A 372 4.69 1.49 26.24
C LEU A 372 5.10 0.50 27.32
N GLU A 373 6.13 -0.31 27.07
CA GLU A 373 6.72 -1.19 28.09
C GLU A 373 7.33 -0.39 29.25
N GLN A 374 7.94 0.77 28.96
CA GLN A 374 8.57 1.62 29.97
C GLN A 374 8.59 3.09 29.52
N HIS A 375 7.70 3.92 30.08
CA HIS A 375 7.43 5.27 29.59
C HIS A 375 8.64 6.23 29.64
N ASP A 376 9.59 6.01 30.56
CA ASP A 376 10.82 6.80 30.69
C ASP A 376 11.81 6.60 29.53
N ARG A 377 11.61 5.57 28.70
CA ARG A 377 12.38 5.35 27.46
C ARG A 377 12.13 6.42 26.41
N LEU A 378 11.03 7.18 26.49
CA LEU A 378 10.80 8.36 25.63
C LEU A 378 11.61 9.55 26.16
N THR A 379 12.93 9.53 25.92
CA THR A 379 13.87 10.57 26.36
C THR A 379 13.93 11.75 25.37
N PRO A 380 14.52 12.90 25.76
CA PRO A 380 14.80 13.98 24.83
C PRO A 380 15.59 13.54 23.60
N GLU A 381 16.59 12.67 23.76
CA GLU A 381 17.44 12.16 22.69
C GLU A 381 16.66 11.28 21.71
N VAL A 382 15.74 10.44 22.21
CA VAL A 382 14.84 9.64 21.36
C VAL A 382 13.94 10.56 20.53
N TYR A 383 13.38 11.61 21.14
CA TYR A 383 12.55 12.56 20.41
C TYR A 383 13.35 13.40 19.40
N GLU A 384 14.56 13.83 19.78
CA GLU A 384 15.48 14.55 18.90
C GLU A 384 15.87 13.72 17.67
N PHE A 385 16.02 12.40 17.80
CA PHE A 385 16.25 11.52 16.65
C PHE A 385 15.08 11.50 15.65
N ILE A 386 13.84 11.51 16.15
CA ILE A 386 12.63 11.59 15.30
C ILE A 386 12.62 12.95 14.58
N GLN A 387 12.95 14.03 15.28
CA GLN A 387 13.06 15.35 14.66
C GLN A 387 14.25 15.46 13.70
N LEU A 388 15.35 14.76 13.95
CA LEU A 388 16.47 14.67 13.00
C LEU A 388 16.01 14.02 11.69
N HIS A 389 15.15 13.00 11.72
CA HIS A 389 14.56 12.42 10.50
C HIS A 389 13.78 13.45 9.69
N GLN A 390 12.93 14.24 10.36
CA GLN A 390 12.22 15.34 9.71
C GLN A 390 13.19 16.36 9.11
N GLN A 391 14.25 16.74 9.84
CA GLN A 391 15.23 17.70 9.33
C GLN A 391 15.98 17.17 8.12
N VAL A 392 16.35 15.88 8.09
CA VAL A 392 16.94 15.26 6.90
C VAL A 392 15.98 15.33 5.72
N CYS A 393 14.70 15.03 5.92
CA CYS A 393 13.67 15.18 4.88
C CYS A 393 13.61 16.63 4.37
N GLU A 394 13.58 17.62 5.26
CA GLU A 394 13.58 19.04 4.89
C GLU A 394 14.81 19.45 4.10
N VAL A 395 16.01 19.03 4.50
CA VAL A 395 17.26 19.32 3.78
C VAL A 395 17.23 18.70 2.37
N MET A 396 16.65 17.51 2.24
CA MET A 396 16.52 16.82 0.96
C MET A 396 15.39 17.37 0.08
N GLY A 397 14.55 18.26 0.58
CA GLY A 397 13.37 18.75 -0.15
C GLY A 397 12.25 17.71 -0.22
N VAL A 398 12.07 16.91 0.84
CA VAL A 398 11.08 15.85 0.95
C VAL A 398 10.01 16.22 1.98
N GLU A 399 8.74 16.04 1.62
CA GLU A 399 7.67 15.92 2.62
C GLU A 399 7.52 14.46 3.00
N ASN A 400 7.52 14.15 4.29
CA ASN A 400 6.96 12.91 4.82
C ASN A 400 5.94 13.27 5.92
N GLY A 401 4.66 13.13 5.62
CA GLY A 401 3.58 13.50 6.55
C GLY A 401 3.17 12.40 7.53
N ASP A 402 3.65 11.17 7.35
CA ASP A 402 3.22 9.99 8.10
C ASP A 402 4.07 9.73 9.34
N TRP A 403 3.92 10.60 10.35
CA TRP A 403 4.61 10.48 11.63
C TRP A 403 3.83 9.59 12.60
N HIS A 404 4.21 8.32 12.66
CA HIS A 404 3.64 7.33 13.56
C HIS A 404 4.76 6.56 14.28
N ALA A 405 4.67 6.37 15.60
CA ALA A 405 5.69 5.66 16.38
C ALA A 405 5.86 4.19 15.92
N ALA A 406 4.81 3.58 15.39
CA ALA A 406 4.88 2.27 14.74
C ALA A 406 5.74 2.23 13.44
N ASN A 407 6.07 3.37 12.83
CA ASN A 407 6.93 3.42 11.64
C ASN A 407 8.41 3.26 11.98
N PHE A 408 8.78 3.20 13.27
CA PHE A 408 10.14 3.02 13.73
C PHE A 408 10.28 1.66 14.42
N ILE A 409 11.20 0.82 13.96
CA ILE A 409 11.62 -0.38 14.68
C ILE A 409 12.84 -0.05 15.52
N VAL A 410 12.76 -0.34 16.82
CA VAL A 410 13.86 -0.16 17.77
C VAL A 410 14.69 -1.43 17.82
N MET A 411 16.01 -1.27 17.77
CA MET A 411 16.97 -2.35 17.99
C MET A 411 17.71 -2.06 19.30
N PRO A 412 17.20 -2.54 20.46
CA PRO A 412 17.70 -2.14 21.79
C PRO A 412 19.19 -2.38 21.99
N ASP A 413 19.72 -3.44 21.37
CA ASP A 413 21.11 -3.88 21.55
C ASP A 413 22.11 -3.23 20.58
N LYS A 414 21.65 -2.35 19.69
CA LYS A 414 22.52 -1.67 18.71
C LYS A 414 22.57 -0.19 19.00
N PRO A 415 23.76 0.43 19.07
CA PRO A 415 23.85 1.88 19.24
C PRO A 415 23.37 2.61 17.98
N ASN A 416 22.70 3.74 18.18
CA ASN A 416 22.32 4.60 17.08
C ASN A 416 23.56 5.31 16.49
N PRO A 417 23.77 5.28 15.17
CA PRO A 417 24.96 5.90 14.56
C PRO A 417 24.89 7.43 14.52
N PHE A 418 23.71 8.03 14.73
CA PHE A 418 23.50 9.47 14.59
C PHE A 418 23.33 10.18 15.93
N VAL A 419 22.67 9.56 16.90
CA VAL A 419 22.41 10.16 18.22
C VAL A 419 22.99 9.26 19.31
N PRO A 420 24.08 9.68 20.00
CA PRO A 420 24.67 8.87 21.06
C PRO A 420 23.70 8.60 22.21
N GLY A 421 23.80 7.43 22.83
CA GLY A 421 23.05 7.11 24.05
C GLY A 421 21.64 6.57 23.85
N ILE A 422 21.18 6.43 22.60
CA ILE A 422 19.90 5.80 22.28
C ILE A 422 20.10 4.54 21.40
N PRO A 423 19.14 3.60 21.41
CA PRO A 423 19.17 2.46 20.51
C PRO A 423 19.03 2.87 19.05
N MET A 424 19.54 2.03 18.15
CA MET A 424 19.32 2.14 16.72
C MET A 424 17.83 2.06 16.45
N MET A 425 17.34 2.98 15.63
CA MET A 425 15.95 3.03 15.20
C MET A 425 15.93 3.08 13.67
N ILE A 426 15.11 2.22 13.06
CA ILE A 426 14.98 2.14 11.61
C ILE A 426 13.57 2.59 11.24
N HIS A 427 13.49 3.61 10.38
CA HIS A 427 12.21 4.03 9.80
C HIS A 427 11.84 3.08 8.65
N ILE A 428 10.71 2.40 8.79
CA ILE A 428 10.28 1.31 7.90
C ILE A 428 9.08 1.68 7.01
N ASP A 429 8.59 2.92 6.98
CA ASP A 429 7.50 3.30 6.07
C ASP A 429 7.68 4.67 5.40
N TRP A 430 8.19 4.68 4.17
CA TRP A 430 8.30 5.88 3.34
C TRP A 430 7.10 6.09 2.40
N GLY A 431 5.97 5.42 2.64
CA GLY A 431 4.82 5.42 1.72
C GLY A 431 4.17 6.80 1.49
N ALA A 432 4.40 7.76 2.37
CA ALA A 432 3.94 9.14 2.26
C ALA A 432 5.03 10.12 1.77
N ALA A 433 6.26 9.66 1.54
CA ALA A 433 7.35 10.51 1.09
C ALA A 433 7.12 11.03 -0.34
N ARG A 434 7.31 12.33 -0.56
CA ARG A 434 7.27 12.95 -1.89
C ARG A 434 8.19 14.16 -1.99
N ALA A 435 8.48 14.57 -3.23
CA ALA A 435 9.17 15.83 -3.49
C ALA A 435 8.33 17.04 -3.05
N LEU A 436 8.97 18.00 -2.38
CA LEU A 436 8.42 19.33 -2.14
C LEU A 436 8.47 20.16 -3.42
N THR A 437 7.40 20.90 -3.70
CA THR A 437 7.39 21.89 -4.77
C THR A 437 8.05 23.19 -4.33
N ALA A 438 8.45 24.04 -5.27
CA ALA A 438 9.04 25.35 -4.98
C ALA A 438 8.16 26.24 -4.07
N LYS A 439 6.83 26.09 -4.13
CA LYS A 439 5.88 26.84 -3.28
C LYS A 439 5.87 26.33 -1.83
N GLU A 440 6.34 25.12 -1.59
CA GLU A 440 6.37 24.48 -0.27
C GLU A 440 7.73 24.60 0.42
N LEU A 441 8.73 25.11 -0.30
CA LEU A 441 10.07 25.42 0.20
C LEU A 441 10.16 26.83 0.81
N THR A 442 9.15 27.21 1.59
CA THR A 442 9.15 28.49 2.33
C THR A 442 9.47 28.26 3.79
N LYS A 443 9.95 29.30 4.50
CA LYS A 443 10.19 29.23 5.94
C LYS A 443 8.93 28.85 6.73
N LYS A 444 7.78 29.38 6.33
CA LYS A 444 6.48 29.08 6.96
C LYS A 444 6.13 27.60 6.84
N GLU A 445 6.26 27.04 5.63
CA GLU A 445 5.93 25.64 5.38
C GLU A 445 6.95 24.70 6.03
N THR A 446 8.22 25.09 6.08
CA THR A 446 9.27 24.36 6.82
C THR A 446 8.95 24.30 8.30
N GLU A 447 8.53 25.42 8.90
CA GLU A 447 8.10 25.47 10.31
C GLU A 447 6.83 24.65 10.54
N ALA A 448 5.89 24.66 9.60
CA ALA A 448 4.67 23.86 9.69
C ALA A 448 5.00 22.36 9.73
N ARG A 449 5.88 21.87 8.85
CA ARG A 449 6.32 20.48 8.81
C ARG A 449 7.18 20.09 10.02
N TYR A 450 8.04 20.99 10.51
CA TYR A 450 8.72 20.79 11.79
C TYR A 450 7.73 20.53 12.93
N ASN A 451 6.66 21.32 12.99
CA ASN A 451 5.61 21.17 14.00
C ASN A 451 4.68 19.98 13.75
N GLN A 452 4.58 19.47 12.53
CA GLN A 452 3.79 18.29 12.20
C GLN A 452 4.28 17.03 12.93
N VAL A 453 5.58 16.94 13.22
CA VAL A 453 6.18 15.82 13.99
C VAL A 453 5.56 15.68 15.38
N ARG A 454 5.04 16.76 15.98
CA ARG A 454 4.29 16.72 17.24
C ARG A 454 3.14 15.70 17.20
N ASN A 455 2.55 15.45 16.03
CA ASN A 455 1.44 14.51 15.87
C ASN A 455 1.81 13.06 16.20
N ILE A 456 3.10 12.72 16.26
CA ILE A 456 3.55 11.41 16.72
C ILE A 456 3.04 11.10 18.14
N ALA A 457 2.78 12.11 18.96
CA ALA A 457 2.18 11.97 20.30
C ALA A 457 0.86 11.17 20.26
N PHE A 458 0.03 11.35 19.23
CA PHE A 458 -1.25 10.65 19.11
C PHE A 458 -1.10 9.19 18.70
N SER A 459 0.05 8.82 18.13
CA SER A 459 0.30 7.46 17.66
C SER A 459 0.59 6.46 18.77
N TYR A 460 1.00 6.92 19.96
CA TYR A 460 1.28 6.03 21.10
C TYR A 460 0.03 5.34 21.66
N GLN A 461 -1.16 5.93 21.43
CA GLN A 461 -2.43 5.50 22.03
C GLN A 461 -2.42 5.46 23.57
N ASP A 462 -1.54 6.25 24.18
CA ASP A 462 -1.40 6.43 25.62
C ASP A 462 -1.31 7.92 25.97
N ALA A 463 -2.17 8.37 26.89
CA ALA A 463 -2.30 9.79 27.22
C ALA A 463 -1.10 10.35 27.99
N HIS A 464 -0.35 9.51 28.70
CA HIS A 464 0.84 9.93 29.44
C HIS A 464 2.01 10.13 28.49
N LEU A 465 2.27 9.17 27.61
CA LEU A 465 3.28 9.26 26.55
C LEU A 465 3.00 10.41 25.58
N ALA A 466 1.72 10.63 25.23
CA ALA A 466 1.34 11.79 24.42
C ALA A 466 1.78 13.11 25.08
N LYS A 467 1.51 13.29 26.37
CA LYS A 467 1.93 14.49 27.12
C LYS A 467 3.45 14.62 27.20
N ILE A 468 4.18 13.52 27.40
CA ILE A 468 5.65 13.52 27.38
C ILE A 468 6.14 13.99 26.01
N SER A 469 5.64 13.38 24.93
CA SER A 469 6.03 13.70 23.55
C SER A 469 5.76 15.17 23.20
N GLU A 470 4.58 15.70 23.57
CA GLU A 470 4.24 17.11 23.34
C GLU A 470 5.13 18.07 24.13
N ARG A 471 5.48 17.73 25.37
CA ARG A 471 6.42 18.51 26.18
C ARG A 471 7.80 18.51 25.54
N LEU A 472 8.32 17.34 25.15
CA LEU A 472 9.61 17.23 24.46
C LEU A 472 9.65 18.02 23.15
N HIS A 473 8.55 18.02 22.38
CA HIS A 473 8.41 18.86 21.19
C HIS A 473 8.51 20.35 21.53
N THR A 474 7.77 20.79 22.53
CA THR A 474 7.74 22.19 22.97
C THR A 474 9.12 22.64 23.47
N ASP A 475 9.74 21.85 24.34
CA ASP A 475 11.07 22.10 24.88
C ASP A 475 12.14 22.21 23.78
N LEU A 476 12.02 21.42 22.71
CA LEU A 476 12.91 21.50 21.55
C LEU A 476 12.57 22.70 20.65
N ALA A 477 11.28 22.96 20.40
CA ALA A 477 10.80 24.08 19.58
C ALA A 477 11.25 25.44 20.15
N ASP A 478 11.26 25.56 21.48
CA ASP A 478 11.64 26.75 22.25
C ASP A 478 13.17 26.89 22.43
N SER A 479 13.97 25.95 21.91
CA SER A 479 15.43 25.98 21.98
C SER A 479 16.08 26.17 20.60
N PRO A 480 16.32 27.44 20.16
CA PRO A 480 16.93 27.73 18.86
C PRO A 480 18.29 27.05 18.66
N GLU A 481 19.10 26.94 19.72
CA GLU A 481 20.42 26.32 19.68
C GLU A 481 20.32 24.82 19.37
N ARG A 482 19.46 24.08 20.08
CA ARG A 482 19.24 22.64 19.83
C ARG A 482 18.69 22.40 18.43
N ARG A 483 17.75 23.24 17.98
CA ARG A 483 17.21 23.18 16.60
C ARG A 483 18.28 23.42 15.55
N ALA A 484 19.13 24.42 15.74
CA ALA A 484 20.24 24.72 14.83
C ALA A 484 21.25 23.56 14.79
N LYS A 485 21.54 22.94 15.93
CA LYS A 485 22.40 21.75 16.01
C LYS A 485 21.83 20.56 15.23
N LEU A 486 20.55 20.24 15.41
CA LEU A 486 19.86 19.19 14.66
C LEU A 486 19.85 19.47 13.16
N ARG A 487 19.61 20.73 12.77
CA ARG A 487 19.65 21.14 11.36
C ARG A 487 21.04 20.95 10.76
N ALA A 488 22.09 21.41 11.44
CA ALA A 488 23.47 21.25 10.99
C ALA A 488 23.86 19.76 10.89
N GLN A 489 23.37 18.92 11.80
CA GLN A 489 23.55 17.49 11.74
C GLN A 489 22.86 16.87 10.52
N ALA A 490 21.60 17.24 10.24
CA ALA A 490 20.89 16.80 9.05
C ALA A 490 21.61 17.23 7.75
N GLU A 491 22.09 18.48 7.69
CA GLU A 491 22.87 18.98 6.55
C GLU A 491 24.16 18.21 6.35
N LYS A 492 24.85 17.85 7.43
CA LYS A 492 26.03 16.99 7.38
C LYS A 492 25.69 15.58 6.87
N MET A 493 24.56 15.00 7.29
CA MET A 493 24.13 13.69 6.82
C MET A 493 23.81 13.70 5.32
N VAL A 494 23.16 14.75 4.82
CA VAL A 494 22.74 14.81 3.41
C VAL A 494 23.89 15.18 2.46
N ASN A 495 24.84 16.00 2.92
CA ASN A 495 25.92 16.54 2.09
C ASN A 495 27.29 15.86 2.28
N GLY A 496 27.45 15.07 3.33
CA GLY A 496 28.65 14.26 3.60
C GLY A 496 28.51 12.87 3.04
#